data_AF-A0A5C6NRL5-F1
#
_entry.id   AF-A0A5C6NRL5-F1
#
_cell.length_a   1.000
_cell.length_b   1.000
_cell.length_c   1.000
_cell.angle_alpha   90.00
_cell.angle_beta   90.00
_cell.angle_gamma   90.00
#
_symmetry.space_group_name_H-M   'P 1'
#
loop_
_entity.id
_entity.type
_entity.pdbx_description
1 polymer ?
#
loop_
_entity_poly.entity_id
_entity_poly.type
_entity_poly.pdbx_seq_one_letter_code
_entity_poly.pdbx_strand_id
1 'polypeptide(L)'
;MSHRSGQEDPERYLFVDRAVVYNPATQADWTAKKMVWVPSERHGFEAASIREERGEEVLVELAENGKKVPINKDDIQKMNPPKFSKVEDMAELTCLNEASVLHNLKDRYYSGLIYTYSGLFCVVINPYKNLPIYSENIIEMYRGKKRHEMPPHIYAISESAYRCMLQGRNLEQDQAHVGDPPADGRLGKERGEERRGEERRGEERRGERERRREERRGEERRGEERRGEERRRRGEESQTNKFDSCHPPGSIASFM
;
A
#
# COMPACT_ATOMS: atom_id res chain seq x y z
N MET A 1 11.98 38.37 -5.74
CA MET A 1 12.34 36.99 -6.13
C MET A 1 12.45 36.18 -4.85
N SER A 2 11.39 35.49 -4.47
CA SER A 2 11.30 34.79 -3.19
C SER A 2 12.04 33.46 -3.27
N HIS A 3 13.08 33.29 -2.44
CA HIS A 3 13.70 32.01 -2.17
C HIS A 3 12.66 31.03 -1.62
N ARG A 4 12.20 30.07 -2.44
CA ARG A 4 11.57 28.84 -1.94
C ARG A 4 12.69 27.89 -1.54
N SER A 5 12.81 27.68 -0.24
CA SER A 5 13.53 26.55 0.35
C SER A 5 13.09 25.24 -0.30
N GLY A 6 14.03 24.31 -0.51
CA GLY A 6 13.82 23.04 -1.21
C GLY A 6 12.72 22.18 -0.58
N GLN A 7 11.52 22.30 -1.11
CA GLN A 7 10.41 21.39 -0.82
C GLN A 7 10.66 20.14 -1.66
N GLU A 8 11.12 19.06 -1.03
CA GLU A 8 11.21 17.76 -1.69
C GLU A 8 9.82 17.37 -2.18
N ASP A 9 9.70 17.12 -3.48
CA ASP A 9 8.44 16.75 -4.11
C ASP A 9 7.98 15.38 -3.58
N PRO A 10 6.84 15.30 -2.86
CA PRO A 10 6.34 14.05 -2.31
C PRO A 10 5.99 13.03 -3.40
N GLU A 11 5.72 13.48 -4.62
CA GLU A 11 5.43 12.60 -5.76
C GLU A 11 6.63 11.71 -6.11
N ARG A 12 7.87 12.20 -5.89
CA ARG A 12 9.10 11.42 -6.12
C ARG A 12 9.17 10.17 -5.26
N TYR A 13 8.53 10.17 -4.09
CA TYR A 13 8.52 9.05 -3.14
C TYR A 13 7.28 8.16 -3.28
N LEU A 14 6.41 8.45 -4.25
CA LEU A 14 5.21 7.67 -4.54
C LEU A 14 5.22 7.10 -5.96
N PHE A 15 5.65 7.88 -6.93
CA PHE A 15 5.62 7.51 -8.35
C PHE A 15 6.96 6.97 -8.83
N VAL A 16 6.88 5.93 -9.65
CA VAL A 16 8.04 5.40 -10.38
C VAL A 16 8.29 6.27 -11.61
N ASP A 17 9.50 6.78 -11.76
CA ASP A 17 9.92 7.43 -13.01
C ASP A 17 10.05 6.40 -14.14
N ARG A 18 8.97 6.22 -14.91
CA ARG A 18 8.89 5.25 -16.00
C ARG A 18 9.81 5.60 -17.18
N ALA A 19 10.21 6.86 -17.33
CA ALA A 19 11.14 7.27 -18.39
C ALA A 19 12.54 6.69 -18.17
N VAL A 20 12.94 6.51 -16.90
CA VAL A 20 14.21 5.88 -16.53
C VAL A 20 14.13 4.35 -16.60
N VAL A 21 12.96 3.77 -16.36
CA VAL A 21 12.75 2.31 -16.38
C VAL A 21 12.77 1.73 -17.80
N TYR A 22 12.27 2.46 -18.80
CA TYR A 22 12.27 2.00 -20.18
C TYR A 22 13.49 2.50 -20.96
N ASN A 23 14.57 1.72 -20.94
CA ASN A 23 15.73 1.96 -21.80
C ASN A 23 15.91 0.83 -22.82
N PRO A 24 15.71 1.07 -24.13
CA PRO A 24 15.90 0.06 -25.18
C PRO A 24 17.26 -0.64 -25.15
N ALA A 25 18.32 0.04 -24.74
CA ALA A 25 19.65 -0.55 -24.61
C ALA A 25 19.68 -1.65 -23.55
N THR A 26 19.04 -1.43 -22.40
CA THR A 26 18.98 -2.42 -21.31
C THR A 26 18.17 -3.66 -21.71
N GLN A 27 17.11 -3.47 -22.52
CA GLN A 27 16.32 -4.58 -23.04
C GLN A 27 17.10 -5.41 -24.06
N ALA A 28 17.91 -4.77 -24.90
CA ALA A 28 18.80 -5.44 -25.85
C ALA A 28 19.89 -6.24 -25.11
N ASP A 29 20.52 -5.64 -24.10
CA ASP A 29 21.52 -6.29 -23.25
C ASP A 29 20.95 -7.52 -22.52
N TRP A 30 19.75 -7.39 -21.96
CA TRP A 30 19.08 -8.50 -21.26
C TRP A 30 18.86 -9.70 -22.18
N THR A 31 18.35 -9.43 -23.38
CA THR A 31 18.06 -10.47 -24.38
C THR A 31 19.36 -11.13 -24.88
N ALA A 32 20.40 -10.33 -25.10
CA ALA A 32 21.67 -10.79 -25.62
C ALA A 32 22.46 -11.66 -24.62
N LYS A 33 22.37 -11.37 -23.31
CA LYS A 33 23.23 -11.99 -22.29
C LYS A 33 22.58 -13.14 -21.51
N LYS A 34 21.34 -13.53 -21.84
CA LYS A 34 20.57 -14.57 -21.11
C LYS A 34 20.72 -14.42 -19.60
N MET A 35 20.32 -13.26 -19.10
CA MET A 35 20.52 -12.89 -17.70
C MET A 35 19.70 -13.77 -16.75
N VAL A 36 20.31 -14.15 -15.63
CA VAL A 36 19.75 -14.99 -14.58
C VAL A 36 20.16 -14.48 -13.20
N TRP A 37 19.44 -14.91 -12.17
CA TRP A 37 19.79 -14.68 -10.78
C TRP A 37 20.54 -15.88 -10.22
N VAL A 38 21.60 -15.62 -9.47
CA VAL A 38 22.41 -16.63 -8.78
C VAL A 38 22.56 -16.27 -7.31
N PRO A 39 22.66 -17.27 -6.41
CA PRO A 39 22.83 -17.02 -4.99
C PRO A 39 24.17 -16.33 -4.70
N SER A 40 24.16 -15.39 -3.75
CA SER A 40 25.32 -14.59 -3.34
C SER A 40 25.32 -14.41 -1.83
N GLU A 41 26.44 -14.72 -1.18
CA GLU A 41 26.57 -14.58 0.28
C GLU A 41 26.42 -13.12 0.75
N ARG A 42 26.76 -12.14 -0.11
CA ARG A 42 26.75 -10.72 0.27
C ARG A 42 25.40 -10.06 0.04
N HIS A 43 24.72 -10.42 -1.05
CA HIS A 43 23.51 -9.72 -1.51
C HIS A 43 22.25 -10.59 -1.48
N GLY A 44 22.36 -11.84 -1.04
CA GLY A 44 21.32 -12.87 -1.19
C GLY A 44 21.30 -13.42 -2.61
N PHE A 45 21.02 -12.56 -3.59
CA PHE A 45 21.04 -12.89 -5.02
C PHE A 45 21.73 -11.79 -5.83
N GLU A 46 22.42 -12.20 -6.89
CA GLU A 46 23.08 -11.29 -7.83
C GLU A 46 22.79 -11.68 -9.28
N ALA A 47 22.83 -10.69 -10.17
CA ALA A 47 22.59 -10.89 -11.59
C ALA A 47 23.83 -11.50 -12.25
N ALA A 48 23.65 -12.51 -13.09
CA ALA A 48 24.70 -13.16 -13.84
C ALA A 48 24.25 -13.49 -15.26
N SER A 49 25.21 -13.68 -16.17
CA SER A 49 24.98 -14.08 -17.56
C SER A 49 25.48 -15.51 -17.79
N ILE A 50 24.67 -16.34 -18.45
CA ILE A 50 25.06 -17.71 -18.77
C ILE A 50 26.10 -17.69 -19.90
N ARG A 51 27.26 -18.33 -19.68
CA ARG A 51 28.35 -18.44 -20.67
C ARG A 51 28.43 -19.82 -21.31
N GLU A 52 28.55 -20.87 -20.49
CA GLU A 52 28.65 -22.25 -20.94
C GLU A 52 27.77 -23.16 -20.08
N GLU A 53 27.11 -24.14 -20.69
CA GLU A 53 26.43 -25.21 -19.96
C GLU A 53 27.28 -26.49 -20.02
N ARG A 54 27.67 -27.01 -18.86
CA ARG A 54 28.50 -28.22 -18.70
C ARG A 54 27.69 -29.30 -18.00
N GLY A 55 26.75 -29.90 -18.74
CA GLY A 55 25.88 -30.96 -18.20
C GLY A 55 24.98 -30.43 -17.09
N GLU A 56 25.31 -30.77 -15.85
CA GLU A 56 24.58 -30.42 -14.61
C GLU A 56 24.99 -29.06 -14.04
N GLU A 57 26.18 -28.56 -14.39
CA GLU A 57 26.67 -27.24 -13.99
C GLU A 57 26.59 -26.23 -15.14
N VAL A 58 26.46 -24.95 -14.81
CA VAL A 58 26.53 -23.83 -15.74
C VAL A 58 27.62 -22.87 -15.30
N LEU A 59 28.50 -22.51 -16.22
CA LEU A 59 29.44 -21.43 -16.03
C LEU A 59 28.71 -20.11 -16.25
N VAL A 60 28.51 -19.37 -15.16
CA VAL A 60 27.91 -18.03 -15.17
C VAL A 60 28.99 -16.97 -14.99
N GLU A 61 28.77 -15.81 -15.60
CA GLU A 61 29.60 -14.62 -15.41
C GLU A 61 28.78 -13.56 -14.66
N LEU A 62 29.24 -13.23 -13.46
CA LEU A 62 28.57 -12.30 -12.56
C LEU A 62 28.60 -10.87 -13.12
N ALA A 63 27.47 -10.16 -13.07
CA ALA A 63 27.36 -8.83 -13.65
C ALA A 63 28.11 -7.75 -12.85
N GLU A 64 28.32 -7.93 -11.53
CA GLU A 64 28.96 -6.92 -10.68
C GLU A 64 30.49 -6.93 -10.82
N ASN A 65 31.11 -8.11 -10.86
CA ASN A 65 32.57 -8.26 -10.79
C ASN A 65 33.18 -8.95 -12.02
N GLY A 66 32.36 -9.41 -12.98
CA GLY A 66 32.82 -10.12 -14.19
C GLY A 66 33.49 -11.48 -13.91
N LYS A 67 33.42 -11.98 -12.67
CA LYS A 67 34.00 -13.26 -12.29
C LYS A 67 33.15 -14.39 -12.85
N LYS A 68 33.83 -15.42 -13.36
CA LYS A 68 33.18 -16.65 -13.84
C LYS A 68 33.13 -17.66 -12.71
N VAL A 69 31.95 -18.19 -12.43
CA VAL A 69 31.71 -19.16 -11.36
C VAL A 69 30.86 -20.31 -11.92
N PRO A 70 31.23 -21.58 -11.67
CA PRO A 70 30.35 -22.71 -11.96
C PRO A 70 29.25 -22.78 -10.90
N ILE A 71 27.99 -22.84 -11.31
CA ILE A 71 26.79 -22.94 -10.45
C ILE A 71 25.91 -24.06 -10.98
N ASN A 72 25.23 -24.80 -10.10
CA ASN A 72 24.30 -25.84 -10.50
C ASN A 72 23.10 -25.24 -11.26
N LYS A 73 22.61 -25.92 -12.30
CA LYS A 73 21.41 -25.53 -13.05
C LYS A 73 20.19 -25.28 -12.15
N ASP A 74 20.05 -26.04 -11.07
CA ASP A 74 18.90 -25.94 -10.17
C ASP A 74 18.93 -24.70 -9.27
N ASP A 75 20.11 -24.15 -9.01
CA ASP A 75 20.29 -22.94 -8.18
C ASP A 75 20.07 -21.64 -8.97
N ILE A 76 19.93 -21.74 -10.29
CA ILE A 76 19.76 -20.59 -11.19
C ILE A 76 18.29 -20.21 -11.27
N GLN A 77 17.96 -18.96 -10.94
CA GLN A 77 16.61 -18.44 -11.07
C GLN A 77 16.47 -17.53 -12.30
N LYS A 78 15.35 -17.64 -13.01
CA LYS A 78 15.08 -16.82 -14.21
C LYS A 78 14.97 -15.34 -13.84
N MET A 79 15.63 -14.48 -14.60
CA MET A 79 15.54 -13.03 -14.40
C MET A 79 14.38 -12.44 -15.20
N ASN A 80 13.61 -11.54 -14.57
CA ASN A 80 12.57 -10.79 -15.27
C ASN A 80 13.20 -9.76 -16.23
N PRO A 81 12.55 -9.44 -17.37
CA PRO A 81 13.00 -8.38 -18.25
C PRO A 81 13.07 -7.01 -17.53
N PRO A 82 13.95 -6.08 -17.95
CA PRO A 82 14.12 -4.77 -17.33
C PRO A 82 12.86 -3.90 -17.28
N LYS A 83 11.88 -4.16 -18.17
CA LYS A 83 10.56 -3.52 -18.16
C LYS A 83 9.81 -3.72 -16.83
N PHE A 84 10.17 -4.75 -16.06
CA PHE A 84 9.64 -5.04 -14.73
C PHE A 84 10.55 -4.55 -13.61
N SER A 85 11.34 -3.49 -13.85
CA SER A 85 12.03 -2.81 -12.76
C SER A 85 11.05 -1.92 -11.98
N LYS A 86 11.12 -2.01 -10.64
CA LYS A 86 10.31 -1.22 -9.69
C LYS A 86 8.79 -1.37 -9.85
N VAL A 87 8.31 -2.57 -10.18
CA VAL A 87 6.87 -2.85 -10.35
C VAL A 87 6.11 -2.53 -9.06
N GLU A 88 4.93 -1.93 -9.24
CA GLU A 88 4.03 -1.53 -8.14
C GLU A 88 3.35 -2.74 -7.49
N ASP A 89 3.01 -3.77 -8.27
CA ASP A 89 2.47 -5.05 -7.80
C ASP A 89 3.34 -6.23 -8.24
N MET A 90 3.92 -6.94 -7.27
CA MET A 90 4.78 -8.10 -7.55
C MET A 90 4.01 -9.26 -8.19
N ALA A 91 2.67 -9.28 -8.11
CA ALA A 91 1.85 -10.26 -8.82
C ALA A 91 1.91 -10.11 -10.36
N GLU A 92 2.38 -8.96 -10.87
CA GLU A 92 2.53 -8.69 -12.31
C GLU A 92 3.86 -9.23 -12.88
N LEU A 93 4.78 -9.69 -12.03
CA LEU A 93 6.06 -10.27 -12.47
C LEU A 93 5.82 -11.56 -13.25
N THR A 94 6.53 -11.72 -14.37
CA THR A 94 6.42 -12.94 -15.20
C THR A 94 7.03 -14.16 -14.49
N CYS A 95 8.19 -13.97 -13.89
CA CYS A 95 8.87 -14.98 -13.08
C CYS A 95 8.79 -14.55 -11.61
N LEU A 96 7.88 -15.15 -10.84
CA LEU A 96 7.81 -14.93 -9.41
C LEU A 96 8.76 -15.89 -8.71
N ASN A 97 9.94 -15.39 -8.35
CA ASN A 97 10.95 -16.11 -7.60
C ASN A 97 11.52 -15.24 -6.48
N GLU A 98 12.20 -15.87 -5.53
CA GLU A 98 12.73 -15.18 -4.34
C GLU A 98 13.69 -14.05 -4.73
N ALA A 99 14.56 -14.30 -5.72
CA ALA A 99 15.49 -13.30 -6.23
C ALA A 99 14.79 -12.07 -6.82
N SER A 100 13.72 -12.25 -7.59
CA SER A 100 12.99 -11.15 -8.23
C SER A 100 12.19 -10.34 -7.23
N VAL A 101 11.59 -10.99 -6.23
CA VAL A 101 10.91 -10.30 -5.13
C VAL A 101 11.90 -9.46 -4.34
N LEU A 102 13.03 -10.04 -3.94
CA LEU A 102 14.10 -9.32 -3.23
C LEU A 102 14.61 -8.14 -4.04
N HIS A 103 14.90 -8.34 -5.33
CA HIS A 103 15.40 -7.30 -6.22
C HIS A 103 14.40 -6.14 -6.36
N ASN A 104 13.12 -6.44 -6.60
CA ASN A 104 12.10 -5.40 -6.74
C ASN A 104 11.94 -4.57 -5.45
N LEU A 105 11.89 -5.24 -4.30
CA LEU A 105 11.82 -4.58 -3.00
C LEU A 105 13.06 -3.71 -2.72
N LYS A 106 14.25 -4.23 -3.02
CA LYS A 106 15.53 -3.52 -2.87
C LYS A 106 15.57 -2.26 -3.73
N ASP A 107 15.26 -2.37 -5.02
CA ASP A 107 15.30 -1.25 -5.97
C ASP A 107 14.27 -0.16 -5.63
N ARG A 108 13.06 -0.57 -5.21
CA ARG A 108 12.02 0.35 -4.74
C ARG A 108 12.43 1.05 -3.47
N TYR A 109 12.97 0.31 -2.50
CA TYR A 109 13.47 0.87 -1.23
C TYR A 109 14.56 1.93 -1.44
N TYR A 110 15.56 1.65 -2.28
CA TYR A 110 16.61 2.64 -2.60
C TYR A 110 16.06 3.86 -3.36
N SER A 111 14.96 3.70 -4.08
CA SER A 111 14.25 4.81 -4.73
C SER A 111 13.34 5.59 -3.77
N GLY A 112 13.21 5.15 -2.51
CA GLY A 112 12.32 5.76 -1.51
C GLY A 112 10.85 5.33 -1.62
N LEU A 113 10.55 4.31 -2.43
CA LEU A 113 9.22 3.72 -2.61
C LEU A 113 9.06 2.57 -1.60
N ILE A 114 8.47 2.87 -0.45
CA ILE A 114 8.42 1.91 0.68
C ILE A 114 7.23 0.94 0.62
N TYR A 115 6.19 1.30 -0.14
CA TYR A 115 4.98 0.51 -0.29
C TYR A 115 5.04 -0.25 -1.62
N THR A 116 4.77 -1.55 -1.57
CA THR A 116 4.70 -2.42 -2.75
C THR A 116 3.55 -3.40 -2.58
N TYR A 117 2.72 -3.56 -3.61
CA TYR A 117 1.67 -4.57 -3.58
C TYR A 117 2.23 -5.97 -3.83
N SER A 118 1.56 -6.96 -3.24
CA SER A 118 1.79 -8.38 -3.46
C SER A 118 0.43 -9.06 -3.62
N GLY A 119 -0.23 -8.82 -4.76
CA GLY A 119 -1.56 -9.33 -5.04
C GLY A 119 -2.61 -8.77 -4.09
N LEU A 120 -3.03 -9.52 -3.08
CA LEU A 120 -4.04 -9.02 -2.13
C LEU A 120 -3.44 -8.20 -0.97
N PHE A 121 -2.16 -8.39 -0.68
CA PHE A 121 -1.49 -7.77 0.45
C PHE A 121 -0.60 -6.60 0.01
N CYS A 122 -0.13 -5.82 0.98
CA CYS A 122 0.88 -4.79 0.75
C CYS A 122 2.07 -5.05 1.67
N VAL A 123 3.26 -5.07 1.07
CA VAL A 123 4.54 -5.16 1.76
C VAL A 123 5.05 -3.74 1.99
N VAL A 124 5.48 -3.47 3.22
CA VAL A 124 6.00 -2.17 3.64
C VAL A 124 7.37 -2.34 4.27
N ILE A 125 8.36 -1.60 3.77
CA ILE A 125 9.72 -1.61 4.33
C ILE A 125 9.92 -0.31 5.12
N ASN A 126 10.42 -0.42 6.35
CA ASN A 126 10.64 0.75 7.21
C ASN A 126 11.70 1.68 6.57
N PRO A 127 11.37 2.94 6.23
CA PRO A 127 12.34 3.87 5.63
C PRO A 127 13.45 4.32 6.58
N TYR A 128 13.27 4.20 7.90
CA TYR A 128 14.13 4.79 8.94
C TYR A 128 14.38 6.32 8.78
N LYS A 129 13.62 6.97 7.90
CA LYS A 129 13.63 8.41 7.63
C LYS A 129 12.21 8.92 7.46
N ASN A 130 11.99 10.18 7.80
CA ASN A 130 10.69 10.82 7.57
C ASN A 130 10.53 11.15 6.09
N LEU A 131 9.54 10.52 5.45
CA LEU A 131 9.19 10.78 4.05
C LEU A 131 7.99 11.73 3.98
N PRO A 132 7.96 12.71 3.05
CA PRO A 132 6.88 13.69 2.92
C PRO A 132 5.57 13.12 2.33
N ILE A 133 5.33 11.81 2.44
CA ILE A 133 4.20 11.10 1.81
C ILE A 133 2.90 11.14 2.64
N TYR A 134 2.96 11.63 3.88
CA TYR A 134 1.82 11.67 4.81
C TYR A 134 1.24 13.08 4.98
N SER A 135 1.06 13.81 3.88
CA SER A 135 0.44 15.14 3.90
C SER A 135 -1.03 15.11 3.52
N GLU A 136 -1.78 16.15 3.89
CA GLU A 136 -3.21 16.29 3.56
C GLU A 136 -3.45 16.27 2.04
N ASN A 137 -2.58 16.90 1.26
CA ASN A 137 -2.64 16.89 -0.20
C ASN A 137 -2.63 15.45 -0.76
N ILE A 138 -1.83 14.55 -0.17
CA ILE A 138 -1.78 13.15 -0.59
C ILE A 138 -3.07 12.42 -0.19
N ILE A 139 -3.66 12.71 0.98
CA ILE A 139 -4.94 12.12 1.38
C ILE A 139 -6.02 12.45 0.34
N GLU A 140 -6.11 13.71 -0.08
CA GLU A 140 -7.08 14.14 -1.10
C GLU A 140 -6.84 13.47 -2.45
N MET A 141 -5.57 13.28 -2.82
CA MET A 141 -5.18 12.63 -4.06
C MET A 141 -5.65 11.16 -4.13
N TYR A 142 -5.63 10.43 -3.01
CA TYR A 142 -6.06 9.03 -2.94
C TYR A 142 -7.57 8.84 -2.72
N ARG A 143 -8.29 9.90 -2.34
CA ARG A 143 -9.73 9.84 -2.04
C ARG A 143 -10.55 9.45 -3.27
N GLY A 144 -11.40 8.43 -3.15
CA GLY A 144 -12.27 7.96 -4.23
C GLY A 144 -11.54 7.28 -5.40
N LYS A 145 -10.23 7.13 -5.36
CA LYS A 145 -9.45 6.52 -6.44
C LYS A 145 -9.51 5.00 -6.42
N LYS A 146 -9.30 4.38 -7.59
CA LYS A 146 -9.12 2.93 -7.69
C LYS A 146 -7.67 2.54 -7.46
N ARG A 147 -7.47 1.26 -7.11
CA ARG A 147 -6.15 0.71 -6.76
C ARG A 147 -5.08 0.85 -7.85
N HIS A 148 -5.47 0.81 -9.13
CA HIS A 148 -4.54 0.92 -10.27
C HIS A 148 -4.34 2.36 -10.75
N GLU A 149 -5.12 3.32 -10.23
CA GLU A 149 -5.02 4.73 -10.62
C GLU A 149 -3.93 5.45 -9.83
N MET A 150 -3.62 4.94 -8.63
CA MET A 150 -2.68 5.52 -7.70
C MET A 150 -1.64 4.46 -7.28
N PRO A 151 -0.38 4.87 -7.04
CA PRO A 151 0.65 3.92 -6.64
C PRO A 151 0.36 3.30 -5.27
N PRO A 152 1.10 2.24 -4.88
CA PRO A 152 0.87 1.57 -3.61
C PRO A 152 1.07 2.53 -2.42
N HIS A 153 0.08 2.63 -1.55
CA HIS A 153 0.14 3.44 -0.33
C HIS A 153 -0.89 2.98 0.70
N ILE A 154 -0.66 3.27 1.98
CA ILE A 154 -1.61 2.93 3.05
C ILE A 154 -2.99 3.58 2.84
N TYR A 155 -3.03 4.79 2.29
CA TYR A 155 -4.29 5.48 1.99
C TYR A 155 -5.12 4.77 0.91
N ALA A 156 -4.46 4.12 -0.08
CA ALA A 156 -5.18 3.32 -1.06
C ALA A 156 -5.85 2.09 -0.43
N ILE A 157 -5.18 1.45 0.54
CA ILE A 157 -5.70 0.29 1.27
C ILE A 157 -6.90 0.72 2.12
N SER A 158 -6.75 1.81 2.87
CA SER A 158 -7.83 2.38 3.69
C SER A 158 -9.05 2.76 2.85
N GLU A 159 -8.84 3.43 1.71
CA GLU A 159 -9.92 3.81 0.80
C GLU A 159 -10.60 2.57 0.18
N SER A 160 -9.83 1.57 -0.21
CA SER A 160 -10.39 0.32 -0.74
C SER A 160 -11.23 -0.39 0.31
N ALA A 161 -10.76 -0.49 1.55
CA ALA A 161 -11.50 -1.09 2.65
C ALA A 161 -12.79 -0.30 2.97
N TYR A 162 -12.71 1.03 2.99
CA TYR A 162 -13.86 1.90 3.22
C TYR A 162 -14.93 1.75 2.12
N ARG A 163 -14.52 1.73 0.85
CA ARG A 163 -15.43 1.52 -0.28
C ARG A 163 -16.07 0.12 -0.24
N CYS A 164 -15.30 -0.92 0.09
CA CYS A 164 -15.84 -2.27 0.27
C CYS A 164 -16.91 -2.31 1.37
N MET A 165 -16.69 -1.62 2.50
CA MET A 165 -17.69 -1.51 3.56
C MET A 165 -18.98 -0.81 3.10
N LEU A 166 -18.88 0.29 2.35
CA LEU A 166 -20.06 0.99 1.82
C LEU A 166 -20.83 0.15 0.79
N GLN A 167 -20.12 -0.56 -0.09
CA GLN A 167 -20.74 -1.44 -1.09
C GLN A 167 -21.40 -2.67 -0.45
N GLY A 168 -20.78 -3.25 0.58
CA GLY A 168 -21.38 -4.35 1.35
C GLY A 168 -22.70 -3.96 2.03
N ARG A 169 -22.83 -2.71 2.50
CA ARG A 169 -24.07 -2.19 3.09
C ARG A 169 -25.19 -2.01 2.06
N ASN A 170 -24.86 -1.68 0.81
CA ASN A 170 -25.86 -1.56 -0.25
C ASN A 170 -26.49 -2.92 -0.59
N LEU A 171 -25.71 -4.01 -0.54
CA LEU A 171 -26.24 -5.37 -0.75
C LEU A 171 -27.16 -5.82 0.39
N GLU A 172 -26.88 -5.44 1.64
CA GLU A 172 -27.77 -5.70 2.79
C GLU A 172 -29.05 -4.84 2.76
N GLN A 173 -28.98 -3.60 2.26
CA GLN A 173 -30.16 -2.73 2.13
C GLN A 173 -31.06 -3.11 0.95
N ASP A 174 -30.51 -3.59 -0.17
CA ASP A 174 -31.32 -4.05 -1.31
C ASP A 174 -32.07 -5.35 -1.01
N GLN A 175 -31.58 -6.20 -0.11
CA GLN A 175 -32.35 -7.37 0.37
C GLN A 175 -33.50 -7.01 1.34
N ALA A 176 -33.45 -5.84 1.98
CA ALA A 176 -34.50 -5.38 2.87
C ALA A 176 -35.67 -4.67 2.15
N HIS A 177 -35.54 -4.36 0.85
CA HIS A 177 -36.57 -3.65 0.08
C HIS A 177 -37.48 -4.57 -0.77
N VAL A 178 -37.38 -5.89 -0.61
CA VAL A 178 -38.36 -6.86 -1.16
C VAL A 178 -39.37 -7.25 -0.08
N GLY A 179 -40.01 -6.23 0.50
CA GLY A 179 -41.15 -6.39 1.40
C GLY A 179 -42.27 -5.49 0.90
N ASP A 180 -43.43 -6.09 0.62
CA ASP A 180 -44.58 -5.43 0.01
C ASP A 180 -44.96 -4.11 0.70
N PRO A 181 -45.41 -3.07 -0.05
CA PRO A 181 -45.87 -1.83 0.56
C PRO A 181 -47.20 -2.06 1.28
N PRO A 182 -47.37 -1.61 2.54
CA PRO A 182 -48.67 -1.62 3.17
C PRO A 182 -49.56 -0.56 2.52
N ALA A 183 -50.75 -0.99 2.12
CA ALA A 183 -51.83 -0.12 1.72
C ALA A 183 -52.41 0.57 2.95
N ASP A 184 -52.03 1.82 3.22
CA ASP A 184 -53.00 2.80 3.70
C ASP A 184 -52.50 4.23 3.52
N GLY A 185 -53.17 4.93 2.61
CA GLY A 185 -53.03 6.35 2.43
C GLY A 185 -54.13 7.08 3.18
N ARG A 186 -53.78 7.72 4.30
CA ARG A 186 -54.28 9.04 4.72
C ARG A 186 -53.78 9.40 6.13
N LEU A 187 -53.34 10.66 6.25
CA LEU A 187 -53.16 11.50 7.45
C LEU A 187 -51.71 11.92 7.70
N GLY A 188 -51.46 13.24 7.66
CA GLY A 188 -50.28 13.83 8.31
C GLY A 188 -49.52 14.94 7.58
N LYS A 189 -50.14 15.71 6.67
CA LYS A 189 -49.58 17.01 6.23
C LYS A 189 -49.80 18.04 7.34
N GLU A 190 -49.04 17.94 8.43
CA GLU A 190 -48.83 19.03 9.41
C GLU A 190 -47.73 18.71 10.46
N ARG A 191 -47.10 17.52 10.42
CA ARG A 191 -45.95 17.17 11.30
C ARG A 191 -44.59 17.14 10.59
N GLY A 192 -44.46 17.87 9.48
CA GLY A 192 -43.27 17.84 8.62
C GLY A 192 -42.15 18.79 9.07
N GLU A 193 -42.50 19.94 9.67
CA GLU A 193 -41.53 20.99 10.00
C GLU A 193 -40.92 20.81 11.40
N GLU A 194 -41.69 20.31 12.37
CA GLU A 194 -41.20 20.01 13.72
C GLU A 194 -40.20 18.83 13.71
N ARG A 195 -40.48 17.79 12.90
CA ARG A 195 -39.56 16.65 12.70
C ARG A 195 -38.23 17.06 12.05
N ARG A 196 -38.25 17.97 11.06
CA ARG A 196 -37.01 18.47 10.42
C ARG A 196 -36.17 19.32 11.37
N GLY A 197 -36.81 20.03 12.32
CA GLY A 197 -36.11 20.79 13.35
C GLY A 197 -35.43 19.92 14.40
N GLU A 198 -36.10 18.85 14.85
CA GLU A 198 -35.52 17.86 15.77
C GLU A 198 -34.40 17.04 15.12
N GLU A 199 -34.55 16.68 13.84
CA GLU A 199 -33.54 15.94 13.07
C GLU A 199 -32.25 16.75 12.89
N ARG A 200 -32.35 18.05 12.55
CA ARG A 200 -31.19 18.96 12.48
C ARG A 200 -30.51 19.17 13.84
N ARG A 201 -31.28 19.31 14.93
CA ARG A 201 -30.74 19.38 16.30
C ARG A 201 -30.11 18.06 16.75
N GLY A 202 -30.63 16.94 16.25
CA GLY A 202 -30.07 15.60 16.47
C GLY A 202 -28.73 15.42 15.75
N GLU A 203 -28.63 15.84 14.49
CA GLU A 203 -27.39 15.83 13.70
C GLU A 203 -26.29 16.70 14.31
N GLU A 204 -26.63 17.91 14.78
CA GLU A 204 -25.68 18.83 15.41
C GLU A 204 -25.14 18.26 16.73
N ARG A 205 -26.01 17.69 17.58
CA ARG A 205 -25.61 16.99 18.81
C ARG A 205 -24.80 15.72 18.54
N ARG A 206 -25.07 15.04 17.42
CA ARG A 206 -24.30 13.87 16.97
C ARG A 206 -22.91 14.28 16.52
N GLY A 207 -22.80 15.37 15.77
CA GLY A 207 -21.53 15.96 15.35
C GLY A 207 -20.68 16.41 16.54
N GLU A 208 -21.28 17.05 17.56
CA GLU A 208 -20.54 17.46 18.77
C GLU A 208 -20.04 16.25 19.58
N ARG A 209 -20.85 15.19 19.68
CA ARG A 209 -20.44 13.92 20.33
C ARG A 209 -19.32 13.22 19.55
N GLU A 210 -19.35 13.28 18.23
CA GLU A 210 -18.32 12.69 17.36
C GLU A 210 -17.00 13.44 17.48
N ARG A 211 -17.01 14.78 17.46
CA ARG A 211 -15.81 15.60 17.71
C ARG A 211 -15.17 15.31 19.07
N ARG A 212 -15.98 15.23 20.13
CA ARG A 212 -15.48 14.86 21.48
C ARG A 212 -14.88 13.45 21.52
N ARG A 213 -15.37 12.52 20.69
CA ARG A 213 -14.81 11.16 20.57
C ARG A 213 -13.49 11.18 19.79
N GLU A 214 -13.39 11.97 18.74
CA GLU A 214 -12.15 12.16 17.98
C GLU A 214 -11.05 12.83 18.82
N GLU A 215 -11.40 13.85 19.61
CA GLU A 215 -10.46 14.49 20.55
C GLU A 215 -9.90 13.49 21.56
N ARG A 216 -10.76 12.68 22.18
CA ARG A 216 -10.33 11.62 23.12
C ARG A 216 -9.44 10.58 22.45
N ARG A 217 -9.77 10.16 21.22
CA ARG A 217 -8.92 9.25 20.42
C ARG A 217 -7.58 9.88 20.10
N GLY A 218 -7.55 11.19 19.82
CA GLY A 218 -6.32 11.95 19.59
C GLY A 218 -5.43 12.04 20.83
N GLU A 219 -6.01 12.27 22.00
CA GLU A 219 -5.29 12.26 23.28
C GLU A 219 -4.73 10.87 23.61
N GLU A 220 -5.51 9.82 23.39
CA GLU A 220 -5.08 8.43 23.60
C GLU A 220 -3.88 8.08 22.69
N ARG A 221 -3.95 8.45 21.40
CA ARG A 221 -2.84 8.28 20.44
C ARG A 221 -1.58 9.01 20.87
N ARG A 222 -1.68 10.26 21.33
CA ARG A 222 -0.54 11.03 21.84
C ARG A 222 0.07 10.39 23.09
N GLY A 223 -0.77 9.80 23.95
CA GLY A 223 -0.33 9.03 25.11
C GLY A 223 0.42 7.76 24.72
N GLU A 224 -0.03 7.06 23.68
CA GLU A 224 0.62 5.87 23.16
C GLU A 224 1.93 6.15 22.42
N GLU A 225 2.00 7.24 21.65
CA GLU A 225 3.26 7.68 21.03
C GLU A 225 4.33 7.93 22.09
N ARG A 226 3.99 8.64 23.19
CA ARG A 226 4.91 8.88 24.31
C ARG A 226 5.40 7.58 24.95
N ARG A 227 4.48 6.62 25.17
CA ARG A 227 4.82 5.31 25.73
C ARG A 227 5.66 4.46 24.77
N GLY A 228 5.38 4.53 23.47
CA GLY A 228 6.15 3.86 22.43
C GLY A 228 7.56 4.45 22.30
N GLU A 229 7.69 5.77 22.37
CA GLU A 229 8.99 6.45 22.35
C GLU A 229 9.83 6.11 23.60
N GLU A 230 9.19 6.03 24.77
CA GLU A 230 9.86 5.61 26.01
C GLU A 230 10.32 4.14 25.96
N ARG A 231 9.51 3.23 25.37
CA ARG A 231 9.89 1.82 25.17
C ARG A 231 11.02 1.65 24.15
N ARG A 232 11.02 2.42 23.06
CA ARG A 232 12.13 2.47 22.10
C ARG A 232 13.44 2.93 22.75
N ARG A 233 13.38 3.90 23.67
CA ARG A 233 14.56 4.31 24.46
C ARG A 233 15.06 3.23 25.42
N ARG A 234 14.18 2.32 25.86
CA ARG A 234 14.53 1.18 26.73
C ARG A 234 14.94 -0.09 25.97
N GLY A 235 14.92 -0.08 24.64
CA GLY A 235 15.26 -1.26 23.83
C GLY A 235 14.22 -2.38 23.88
N GLU A 236 13.01 -2.09 24.36
CA GLU A 236 11.92 -3.07 24.43
C GLU A 236 11.07 -2.99 23.15
N GLU A 237 11.39 -3.82 22.15
CA GLU A 237 10.49 -4.03 21.01
C GLU A 237 9.26 -4.82 21.47
N SER A 238 8.16 -4.12 21.74
CA SER A 238 6.89 -4.76 22.06
C SER A 238 6.04 -4.93 20.80
N GLN A 239 5.78 -6.17 20.40
CA GLN A 239 4.60 -6.53 19.59
C GLN A 239 3.34 -6.38 20.47
N THR A 240 2.85 -5.16 20.65
CA THR A 240 1.51 -4.97 21.23
C THR A 240 0.47 -5.06 20.11
N ASN A 241 -0.27 -6.15 20.07
CA ASN A 241 -1.44 -6.27 19.20
C ASN A 241 -2.58 -5.42 19.79
N LYS A 242 -2.75 -4.20 19.30
CA LYS A 242 -3.91 -3.35 19.60
C LYS A 242 -4.89 -3.40 18.44
N PHE A 243 -6.13 -3.78 18.71
CA PHE A 243 -7.23 -3.79 17.74
C PHE A 243 -8.06 -2.52 17.92
N ASP A 244 -7.95 -1.59 16.98
CA ASP A 244 -8.80 -0.40 16.93
C ASP A 244 -10.00 -0.65 16.00
N SER A 245 -11.20 -0.75 16.58
CA SER A 245 -12.45 -0.84 15.80
C SER A 245 -13.00 0.55 15.48
N CYS A 246 -12.97 0.93 14.20
CA CYS A 246 -13.64 2.14 13.70
C CYS A 246 -15.05 1.80 13.20
N HIS A 247 -16.08 2.33 13.86
CA HIS A 247 -17.46 2.22 13.39
C HIS A 247 -17.79 3.40 12.46
N PRO A 248 -18.42 3.17 11.30
CA PRO A 248 -18.83 4.26 10.41
C PRO A 248 -19.95 5.10 11.06
N PRO A 249 -19.97 6.42 10.80
CA PRO A 249 -21.06 7.29 11.24
C PRO A 249 -22.36 6.82 10.59
N GLY A 250 -23.28 6.27 11.40
CA GLY A 250 -24.55 5.70 10.91
C GLY A 250 -24.86 4.29 11.43
N SER A 251 -23.89 3.55 11.97
CA SER A 251 -24.18 2.26 12.60
C SER A 251 -24.81 2.49 13.98
N ILE A 252 -26.14 2.48 14.04
CA ILE A 252 -26.85 2.18 15.28
C ILE A 252 -26.63 0.67 15.46
N ALA A 253 -25.71 0.30 16.34
CA ALA A 253 -25.68 -1.07 16.85
C ALA A 253 -26.97 -1.27 17.65
N SER A 254 -28.02 -1.75 16.98
CA SER A 254 -29.19 -2.31 17.65
C SER A 254 -28.76 -3.67 18.18
N PHE A 255 -28.11 -3.67 19.34
CA PHE A 255 -28.02 -4.86 20.17
C PHE A 255 -29.39 -5.03 20.84
N MET A 256 -30.16 -6.02 20.36
CA MET A 256 -31.13 -6.78 21.16
C MET A 256 -30.66 -8.23 21.15
#